data_AF-A0A3N5Q474-F1
#
_entry.id   AF-A0A3N5Q474-F1
#
_cell.length_a   1.000
_cell.length_b   1.000
_cell.length_c   1.000
_cell.angle_alpha   90.00
_cell.angle_beta   90.00
_cell.angle_gamma   90.00
#
_symmetry.space_group_name_H-M   'P 1'
#
loop_
_entity.id
_entity.type
_entity.pdbx_description
1 polymer ?
#
loop_
_entity_poly.entity_id
_entity_poly.type
_entity_poly.pdbx_seq_one_letter_code
_entity_poly.pdbx_strand_id
1 'polypeptide(L)'
;MSRILYFDCFNGASGDMVLGALLDAGLPLEELRRALGSLAIDAASVSTRRVLRAGVSATKFLVHQDGAQQEHSNHAHQHDHHHDDHADAHGHAHEHGHSHAPAAVAHHHHHPHRSLAEINTLIERSALSDAARDRAKALFHRLGEAEAAIHQIPIEQIHLHEVGALDSIIDIVGAVFALEWFHADR
;
A
#
# COMPACT_ATOMS: atom_id res chain seq x y z
N MET A 1 5.11 -17.26 -29.98
CA MET A 1 4.01 -16.28 -29.85
C MET A 1 4.36 -15.35 -28.71
N SER A 2 4.18 -14.05 -28.88
CA SER A 2 4.46 -13.10 -27.79
C SER A 2 3.35 -13.18 -26.74
N ARG A 3 3.71 -13.13 -25.46
CA ARG A 3 2.77 -13.05 -24.33
C ARG A 3 2.61 -11.60 -23.91
N ILE A 4 1.36 -11.18 -23.76
CA ILE A 4 0.98 -9.79 -23.45
C ILE A 4 0.15 -9.81 -22.18
N LEU A 5 0.52 -8.96 -21.20
CA LEU A 5 -0.33 -8.63 -20.06
C LEU A 5 -0.96 -7.25 -20.31
N TYR A 6 -2.28 -7.20 -20.40
CA TYR A 6 -3.01 -5.98 -20.70
C TYR A 6 -3.77 -5.48 -19.47
N PHE A 7 -3.45 -4.26 -19.05
CA PHE A 7 -4.12 -3.58 -17.94
C PHE A 7 -4.95 -2.41 -18.49
N ASP A 8 -6.28 -2.50 -18.38
CA ASP A 8 -7.19 -1.39 -18.67
C ASP A 8 -7.42 -0.55 -17.40
N CYS A 9 -6.51 0.39 -17.15
CA CYS A 9 -6.48 1.22 -15.94
C CYS A 9 -7.03 2.63 -16.21
N PHE A 10 -8.26 2.75 -16.71
CA PHE A 10 -8.86 4.04 -17.09
C PHE A 10 -8.85 5.11 -15.98
N ASN A 11 -8.79 4.71 -14.71
CA ASN A 11 -8.66 5.59 -13.53
C ASN A 11 -7.43 5.26 -12.67
N GLY A 12 -6.43 4.58 -13.24
CA GLY A 12 -5.26 4.06 -12.51
C GLY A 12 -5.51 2.73 -11.79
N ALA A 13 -4.44 2.16 -11.25
CA ALA A 13 -4.47 0.97 -10.40
C ALA A 13 -3.34 1.08 -9.36
N SER A 14 -3.65 0.78 -8.10
CA SER A 14 -2.63 0.63 -7.06
C SER A 14 -1.90 -0.70 -7.21
N GLY A 15 -0.71 -0.83 -6.59
CA GLY A 15 0.10 -2.03 -6.71
C GLY A 15 -0.59 -3.28 -6.14
N ASP A 16 -1.29 -3.15 -5.02
CA ASP A 16 -2.11 -4.24 -4.46
C ASP A 16 -3.23 -4.71 -5.41
N MET A 17 -3.81 -3.80 -6.22
CA MET A 17 -4.79 -4.14 -7.26
C MET A 17 -4.12 -4.87 -8.42
N VAL A 18 -2.93 -4.44 -8.83
CA VAL A 18 -2.14 -5.11 -9.88
C VAL A 18 -1.77 -6.53 -9.44
N LEU A 19 -1.24 -6.69 -8.23
CA LEU A 19 -0.92 -8.00 -7.67
C LEU A 19 -2.18 -8.87 -7.52
N GLY A 20 -3.28 -8.29 -7.01
CA GLY A 20 -4.56 -8.97 -6.91
C GLY A 20 -5.06 -9.50 -8.26
N ALA A 21 -4.96 -8.70 -9.32
CA ALA A 21 -5.33 -9.10 -10.67
C ALA A 21 -4.42 -10.21 -11.23
N LEU A 22 -3.11 -10.13 -11.00
CA LEU A 22 -2.14 -11.13 -11.46
C LEU A 22 -2.31 -12.48 -10.73
N LEU A 23 -2.61 -12.44 -9.43
CA LEU A 23 -3.00 -13.62 -8.64
C LEU A 23 -4.30 -14.22 -9.18
N ASP A 24 -5.28 -13.40 -9.53
CA ASP A 24 -6.53 -13.88 -10.16
C ASP A 24 -6.31 -14.45 -11.56
N ALA A 25 -5.32 -13.94 -12.30
CA ALA A 25 -4.91 -14.44 -13.61
C ALA A 25 -4.13 -15.78 -13.54
N GLY A 26 -3.85 -16.29 -12.34
CA GLY A 26 -3.29 -17.62 -12.13
C GLY A 26 -1.89 -17.66 -11.51
N LEU A 27 -1.31 -16.52 -11.13
CA LEU A 27 -0.05 -16.52 -10.36
C LEU A 27 -0.27 -17.20 -9.00
N PRO A 28 0.50 -18.26 -8.65
CA PRO A 28 0.35 -18.89 -7.34
C PRO A 28 0.87 -17.98 -6.23
N LEU A 29 0.07 -17.78 -5.17
CA LEU A 29 0.47 -16.97 -4.02
C LEU A 29 1.76 -17.48 -3.36
N GLU A 30 1.97 -18.81 -3.33
CA GLU A 30 3.18 -19.40 -2.73
C GLU A 30 4.46 -19.05 -3.51
N GLU A 31 4.38 -18.94 -4.83
CA GLU A 31 5.52 -18.51 -5.65
C GLU A 31 5.85 -17.03 -5.39
N LEU A 32 4.82 -16.18 -5.29
CA LEU A 32 4.98 -14.79 -4.89
C LEU A 32 5.58 -14.68 -3.48
N ARG A 33 5.10 -15.46 -2.51
CA ARG A 33 5.63 -15.50 -1.14
C ARG A 33 7.09 -15.91 -1.10
N ARG A 34 7.52 -16.89 -1.89
CA ARG A 34 8.93 -17.30 -1.98
C ARG A 34 9.81 -16.19 -2.56
N ALA A 35 9.33 -15.54 -3.61
CA ALA A 35 10.03 -14.40 -4.21
C ALA A 35 10.17 -13.22 -3.22
N LEU A 36 9.13 -12.95 -2.42
CA LEU A 36 9.11 -11.84 -1.46
C LEU A 36 9.81 -12.15 -0.12
N GLY A 37 9.69 -13.38 0.41
CA GLY A 37 10.23 -13.78 1.71
C GLY A 37 11.75 -13.67 1.83
N SER A 38 12.43 -13.61 0.69
CA SER A 38 13.87 -13.41 0.58
C SER A 38 14.29 -11.94 0.65
N LEU A 39 13.37 -10.98 0.55
CA LEU A 39 13.62 -9.55 0.84
C LEU A 39 13.74 -9.25 2.35
N ALA A 40 13.89 -10.25 3.21
CA ALA A 40 13.86 -10.11 4.67
C ALA A 40 12.56 -9.48 5.20
N ILE A 41 11.48 -9.67 4.44
CA ILE A 41 10.11 -9.40 4.83
C ILE A 41 9.55 -10.76 5.24
N ASP A 42 9.01 -10.91 6.44
CA ASP A 42 8.42 -12.19 6.84
C ASP A 42 7.37 -12.59 5.79
N ALA A 43 7.55 -13.73 5.12
CA ALA A 43 6.65 -14.18 4.05
C ALA A 43 5.20 -14.36 4.53
N ALA A 44 5.01 -14.49 5.85
CA ALA A 44 3.72 -14.49 6.54
C ALA A 44 2.97 -13.15 6.46
N SER A 45 3.65 -12.07 6.05
CA SER A 45 3.05 -10.75 5.88
C SER A 45 2.08 -10.66 4.71
N VAL A 46 2.09 -11.56 3.72
CA VAL A 46 1.21 -11.39 2.55
C VAL A 46 0.11 -12.43 2.49
N SER A 47 -1.10 -12.00 2.18
CA SER A 47 -2.27 -12.88 2.06
C SER A 47 -3.23 -12.41 0.98
N THR A 48 -4.16 -13.29 0.62
CA THR A 48 -5.20 -12.99 -0.37
C THR A 48 -6.56 -13.38 0.16
N ARG A 49 -7.59 -12.65 -0.23
CA ARG A 49 -8.98 -13.08 -0.04
C ARG A 49 -9.84 -12.70 -1.23
N ARG A 50 -10.88 -13.49 -1.47
CA ARG A 50 -11.93 -13.10 -2.43
C ARG A 50 -12.75 -11.96 -1.85
N VAL A 51 -13.10 -11.01 -2.71
CA VAL A 51 -13.98 -9.89 -2.40
C VAL A 51 -15.08 -9.80 -3.44
N LEU A 52 -16.25 -9.33 -3.03
CA LEU A 52 -17.34 -8.90 -3.91
C LEU A 52 -17.55 -7.41 -3.65
N ARG A 53 -17.31 -6.56 -4.65
CA ARG A 53 -17.50 -5.11 -4.55
C ARG A 53 -18.35 -4.65 -5.72
N ALA A 54 -19.46 -3.98 -5.43
CA ALA A 54 -20.42 -3.53 -6.46
C ALA A 54 -20.81 -4.64 -7.47
N GLY A 55 -20.95 -5.89 -7.00
CA GLY A 55 -21.31 -7.04 -7.84
C GLY A 55 -20.16 -7.68 -8.62
N VAL A 56 -18.94 -7.15 -8.53
CA VAL A 56 -17.75 -7.71 -9.20
C VAL A 56 -16.91 -8.50 -8.21
N SER A 57 -16.57 -9.73 -8.56
CA SER A 57 -15.71 -10.59 -7.74
C SER A 57 -14.24 -10.40 -8.12
N ALA A 58 -13.37 -10.17 -7.13
CA ALA A 58 -11.94 -9.95 -7.34
C ALA A 58 -11.10 -10.56 -6.22
N THR A 59 -9.80 -10.70 -6.46
CA THR A 59 -8.82 -11.10 -5.44
C THR A 59 -8.23 -9.85 -4.82
N LYS A 60 -8.39 -9.70 -3.51
CA LYS A 60 -7.72 -8.65 -2.74
C LYS A 60 -6.40 -9.21 -2.21
N PHE A 61 -5.29 -8.60 -2.61
CA PHE A 61 -3.98 -8.78 -2.01
C PHE A 61 -3.87 -7.93 -0.74
N LEU A 62 -3.24 -8.46 0.31
CA LEU A 62 -3.04 -7.76 1.58
C LEU A 62 -1.61 -7.97 2.06
N VAL A 63 -1.01 -6.89 2.54
CA VAL A 63 0.24 -6.89 3.30
C VAL A 63 -0.10 -6.62 4.77
N HIS A 64 0.48 -7.42 5.66
CA HIS A 64 0.38 -7.34 7.12
C HIS A 64 1.74 -6.88 7.62
N GLN A 65 1.79 -5.70 8.25
CA GLN A 65 2.98 -5.24 8.96
C GLN A 65 2.86 -5.71 10.42
N ASP A 66 3.91 -6.33 10.96
CA ASP A 66 3.98 -6.65 12.39
C ASP A 66 4.03 -5.36 13.21
N GLY A 67 2.86 -4.84 13.54
CA GLY A 67 2.68 -3.54 14.17
C GLY A 67 1.22 -3.12 14.19
N ALA A 68 0.50 -3.57 15.24
CA ALA A 68 -0.88 -3.23 15.59
C ALA A 68 -1.95 -3.63 14.57
N GLN A 69 -2.64 -4.72 14.90
CA GLN A 69 -4.06 -4.87 14.61
C GLN A 69 -4.77 -3.57 15.01
N GLN A 70 -5.21 -2.75 14.05
CA GLN A 70 -6.37 -1.92 14.29
C GLN A 70 -7.57 -2.83 14.18
N GLU A 71 -7.89 -3.47 15.30
CA GLU A 71 -9.25 -3.89 15.59
C GLU A 71 -10.13 -2.64 15.43
N HIS A 72 -10.92 -2.59 14.36
CA HIS A 72 -12.04 -1.67 14.31
C HIS A 72 -13.03 -2.09 15.40
N SER A 73 -12.86 -1.54 16.61
CA SER A 73 -13.91 -1.59 17.61
C SER A 73 -15.11 -0.83 17.05
N ASN A 74 -16.18 -1.55 16.77
CA ASN A 74 -17.49 -0.96 16.57
C ASN A 74 -17.88 -0.27 17.89
N HIS A 75 -17.60 1.02 18.02
CA HIS A 75 -18.16 1.83 19.10
C HIS A 75 -19.66 2.03 18.85
N ALA A 76 -20.46 1.10 19.36
CA ALA A 76 -21.88 1.29 19.56
C ALA A 76 -22.06 2.33 20.68
N HIS A 77 -22.43 3.56 20.31
CA HIS A 77 -22.82 4.59 21.26
C HIS A 77 -24.21 4.24 21.83
N GLN A 78 -24.25 3.64 23.02
CA GLN A 78 -25.44 3.68 23.88
C GLN A 78 -25.46 5.06 24.55
N HIS A 79 -26.42 5.91 24.14
CA HIS A 79 -26.73 7.14 24.84
C HIS A 79 -27.65 6.81 26.01
N ASP A 80 -27.12 6.88 27.23
CA ASP A 80 -27.91 6.88 28.45
C ASP A 80 -28.23 8.36 28.79
N HIS A 81 -29.50 8.73 28.68
CA HIS A 81 -29.98 10.08 28.97
C HIS A 81 -30.44 10.16 30.43
N HIS A 82 -29.56 10.62 31.31
CA HIS A 82 -29.95 11.08 32.63
C HIS A 82 -30.32 12.57 32.57
N HIS A 83 -31.63 12.86 32.70
CA HIS A 83 -32.14 14.19 32.98
C HIS A 83 -32.14 14.39 34.49
N ASP A 84 -31.38 15.39 34.97
CA ASP A 84 -31.67 16.02 36.26
C ASP A 84 -31.92 17.51 36.03
N ASP A 85 -33.10 17.92 36.47
CA ASP A 85 -33.62 19.27 36.50
C ASP A 85 -32.71 20.19 37.32
N HIS A 86 -32.21 21.27 36.73
CA HIS A 86 -31.96 22.49 37.48
C HIS A 86 -32.26 23.72 36.62
N ALA A 87 -33.31 24.42 37.04
CA ALA A 87 -33.64 25.75 36.61
C ALA A 87 -32.56 26.73 37.10
N ASP A 88 -32.00 27.52 36.20
CA ASP A 88 -31.57 28.88 36.49
C ASP A 88 -31.43 29.69 35.19
N ALA A 89 -31.99 30.89 35.24
CA ALA A 89 -32.17 31.79 34.11
C ALA A 89 -30.95 32.69 33.94
N HIS A 90 -30.31 32.71 32.75
CA HIS A 90 -29.56 33.86 32.24
C HIS A 90 -29.51 33.81 30.71
N GLY A 91 -29.89 34.91 30.05
CA GLY A 91 -29.94 35.02 28.60
C GLY A 91 -28.61 35.47 27.99
N HIS A 92 -28.30 34.99 26.78
CA HIS A 92 -27.34 35.60 25.87
C HIS A 92 -27.68 35.28 24.40
N ALA A 93 -27.36 36.24 23.54
CA ALA A 93 -27.65 36.31 22.12
C ALA A 93 -26.98 35.19 21.30
N HIS A 94 -27.65 34.77 20.24
CA HIS A 94 -27.17 33.77 19.29
C HIS A 94 -26.20 34.39 18.27
N GLU A 95 -24.96 33.89 18.21
CA GLU A 95 -24.12 33.90 17.02
C GLU A 95 -23.95 32.46 16.52
N HIS A 96 -24.29 32.23 15.25
CA HIS A 96 -24.17 30.93 14.58
C HIS A 96 -22.73 30.69 14.12
N GLY A 97 -21.95 29.93 14.91
CA GLY A 97 -20.71 29.32 14.46
C GLY A 97 -20.96 27.90 13.95
N HIS A 98 -21.16 27.72 12.65
CA HIS A 98 -21.11 26.40 12.03
C HIS A 98 -19.65 25.95 11.92
N SER A 99 -19.20 25.08 12.83
CA SER A 99 -17.93 24.36 12.68
C SER A 99 -18.13 23.18 11.73
N HIS A 100 -17.42 23.26 10.60
CA HIS A 100 -17.34 22.22 9.60
C HIS A 100 -16.89 20.89 10.19
N ALA A 101 -17.55 19.81 9.77
CA ALA A 101 -17.10 18.44 9.97
C ALA A 101 -15.63 18.29 9.50
N PRO A 102 -14.75 17.64 10.27
CA PRO A 102 -13.47 17.24 9.74
C PRO A 102 -13.71 16.18 8.68
N ALA A 103 -13.47 16.58 7.43
CA ALA A 103 -13.25 15.66 6.32
C ALA A 103 -12.17 14.64 6.72
N ALA A 104 -12.39 13.40 6.31
CA ALA A 104 -11.45 12.29 6.21
C ALA A 104 -10.18 12.43 7.06
N VAL A 105 -10.13 11.71 8.18
CA VAL A 105 -8.88 11.44 8.89
C VAL A 105 -7.95 10.73 7.91
N ALA A 106 -7.06 11.48 7.29
CA ALA A 106 -5.91 10.94 6.59
C ALA A 106 -5.09 10.20 7.66
N HIS A 107 -5.15 8.88 7.64
CA HIS A 107 -4.28 8.05 8.45
C HIS A 107 -2.84 8.30 7.99
N HIS A 108 -2.15 9.23 8.64
CA HIS A 108 -0.70 9.40 8.50
C HIS A 108 -0.02 8.20 9.17
N HIS A 109 0.14 7.13 8.40
CA HIS A 109 1.05 6.06 8.75
C HIS A 109 2.48 6.63 8.66
N HIS A 110 3.17 6.72 9.79
CA HIS A 110 4.61 7.01 9.81
C HIS A 110 5.33 5.81 9.21
N HIS A 111 5.49 5.81 7.89
CA HIS A 111 6.21 4.76 7.20
C HIS A 111 7.72 4.92 7.46
N PRO A 112 8.45 3.81 7.65
CA PRO A 112 9.90 3.86 7.74
C PRO A 112 10.46 4.42 6.42
N HIS A 113 11.16 5.54 6.51
CA HIS A 113 11.91 6.12 5.41
C HIS A 113 13.08 5.19 5.07
N ARG A 114 13.18 4.75 3.82
CA ARG A 114 14.31 3.96 3.33
C ARG A 114 15.05 4.74 2.26
N SER A 115 16.37 4.71 2.34
CA SER A 115 17.24 5.19 1.28
C SER A 115 17.20 4.24 0.08
N LEU A 116 17.56 4.75 -1.09
CA LEU A 116 17.68 3.93 -2.30
C LEU A 116 18.70 2.79 -2.14
N ALA A 117 19.78 3.03 -1.39
CA ALA A 117 20.82 2.04 -1.11
C ALA A 117 20.29 0.86 -0.25
N GLU A 118 19.46 1.15 0.75
CA GLU A 118 18.82 0.11 1.55
C GLU A 118 17.86 -0.73 0.70
N ILE A 119 17.04 -0.09 -0.13
CA ILE A 119 16.11 -0.80 -1.03
C ILE A 119 16.87 -1.70 -2.00
N ASN A 120 17.94 -1.22 -2.60
CA ASN A 120 18.79 -2.03 -3.47
C ASN A 120 19.35 -3.26 -2.72
N THR A 121 19.78 -3.07 -1.47
CA THR A 121 20.28 -4.18 -0.64
C THR A 121 19.18 -5.23 -0.34
N LEU A 122 17.94 -4.79 -0.13
CA LEU A 122 16.80 -5.71 0.05
C LEU A 122 16.52 -6.50 -1.23
N ILE A 123 16.52 -5.82 -2.38
CA ILE A 123 16.31 -6.46 -3.69
C ILE A 123 17.43 -7.47 -3.99
N GLU A 124 18.69 -7.17 -3.67
CA GLU A 124 19.80 -8.10 -3.90
C GLU A 124 19.66 -9.41 -3.11
N ARG A 125 19.08 -9.34 -1.91
CA ARG A 125 18.85 -10.52 -1.06
C ARG A 125 17.66 -11.36 -1.49
N SER A 126 16.82 -10.83 -2.39
CA SER A 126 15.67 -11.55 -2.93
C SER A 126 16.05 -12.78 -3.76
N ALA A 127 15.10 -13.69 -3.90
CA ALA A 127 15.13 -14.89 -4.73
C ALA A 127 14.66 -14.63 -6.16
N LEU A 128 14.63 -13.35 -6.57
CA LEU A 128 14.36 -12.95 -7.94
C LEU A 128 15.51 -13.37 -8.86
N SER A 129 15.21 -13.49 -10.16
CA SER A 129 16.25 -13.60 -11.18
C SER A 129 17.12 -12.33 -11.23
N ASP A 130 18.32 -12.43 -11.81
CA ASP A 130 19.17 -11.26 -12.07
C ASP A 130 18.42 -10.18 -12.86
N ALA A 131 17.69 -10.59 -13.89
CA ALA A 131 16.92 -9.68 -14.73
C ALA A 131 15.78 -8.99 -13.97
N ALA A 132 15.09 -9.69 -13.07
CA ALA A 132 14.06 -9.11 -12.21
C ALA A 132 14.67 -8.16 -11.17
N ARG A 133 15.80 -8.52 -10.55
CA ARG A 133 16.50 -7.61 -9.63
C ARG A 133 16.90 -6.32 -10.32
N ASP A 134 17.50 -6.41 -11.50
CA ASP A 134 17.93 -5.24 -12.27
C ASP A 134 16.75 -4.37 -12.68
N ARG A 135 15.64 -4.99 -13.09
CA ARG A 135 14.40 -4.28 -13.40
C ARG A 135 13.83 -3.56 -12.19
N ALA A 136 13.76 -4.23 -11.03
CA ALA A 136 13.26 -3.62 -9.80
C ALA A 136 14.13 -2.43 -9.35
N LYS A 137 15.47 -2.60 -9.35
CA LYS A 137 16.41 -1.51 -9.04
C LYS A 137 16.24 -0.33 -10.00
N ALA A 138 16.09 -0.58 -11.30
CA ALA A 138 15.87 0.47 -12.29
C ALA A 138 14.56 1.25 -12.07
N LEU A 139 13.49 0.57 -11.64
CA LEU A 139 12.23 1.23 -11.26
C LEU A 139 12.41 2.11 -10.02
N PHE A 140 13.06 1.60 -8.97
CA PHE A 140 13.34 2.39 -7.77
C PHE A 140 14.29 3.56 -8.03
N HIS A 141 15.28 3.39 -8.90
CA HIS A 141 16.14 4.49 -9.31
C HIS A 141 15.33 5.62 -9.98
N ARG A 142 14.42 5.28 -10.91
CA ARG A 142 13.54 6.27 -11.55
C ARG A 142 12.62 6.98 -10.56
N LEU A 143 12.08 6.24 -9.59
CA LEU A 143 11.29 6.84 -8.51
C LEU A 143 12.15 7.77 -7.65
N GLY A 144 13.37 7.34 -7.33
CA GLY A 144 14.35 8.15 -6.60
C GLY A 144 14.76 9.42 -7.33
N GLU A 145 14.94 9.37 -8.66
CA GLU A 145 15.19 10.57 -9.48
C GLU A 145 14.01 11.55 -9.41
N ALA A 146 12.78 11.04 -9.49
CA ALA A 146 11.58 11.86 -9.41
C ALA A 146 11.42 12.50 -8.02
N GLU A 147 11.60 11.73 -6.95
CA GLU A 147 11.50 12.23 -5.58
C GLU A 147 12.64 13.22 -5.27
N ALA A 148 13.87 12.91 -5.67
CA ALA A 148 15.01 13.83 -5.54
C ALA A 148 14.77 15.17 -6.25
N ALA A 149 14.17 15.15 -7.44
CA ALA A 149 13.80 16.37 -8.17
C ALA A 149 12.73 17.21 -7.45
N ILE A 150 11.73 16.56 -6.85
CA ILE A 150 10.68 17.22 -6.05
C ILE A 150 11.28 17.87 -4.80
N HIS A 151 12.19 17.17 -4.13
CA HIS A 151 12.82 17.60 -2.88
C HIS A 151 14.08 18.47 -3.06
N GLN A 152 14.57 18.62 -4.29
CA GLN A 152 15.77 19.41 -4.64
C GLN A 152 17.04 18.98 -3.90
N ILE A 153 17.22 17.67 -3.72
CA ILE A 153 18.43 17.10 -3.11
C ILE A 153 19.08 16.09 -4.05
N PRO A 154 20.38 15.79 -3.90
CA PRO A 154 21.03 14.71 -4.64
C PRO A 154 20.34 13.36 -4.39
N ILE A 155 20.25 12.51 -5.41
CA ILE A 155 19.60 11.20 -5.32
C ILE A 155 20.26 10.29 -4.28
N GLU A 156 21.55 10.47 -4.02
CA GLU A 156 22.28 9.71 -3.00
C GLU A 156 21.83 10.04 -1.58
N GLN A 157 21.17 11.18 -1.38
CA GLN A 157 20.66 11.65 -0.09
C GLN A 157 19.15 11.42 0.05
N ILE A 158 18.48 10.92 -0.99
CA ILE A 158 17.03 10.73 -0.98
C ILE A 158 16.64 9.62 -0.02
N HIS A 159 15.60 9.92 0.75
CA HIS A 159 14.87 8.93 1.53
C HIS A 159 13.46 8.90 0.97
N LEU A 160 13.03 7.73 0.51
CA LEU A 160 11.73 7.59 -0.12
C LEU A 160 10.65 7.58 0.97
N HIS A 161 9.75 8.56 0.95
CA HIS A 161 8.74 8.74 2.01
C HIS A 161 7.51 7.86 1.78
N GLU A 162 6.98 7.86 0.56
CA GLU A 162 5.79 7.09 0.20
C GLU A 162 6.16 5.76 -0.48
N VAL A 163 7.14 5.79 -1.38
CA VAL A 163 7.57 4.61 -2.13
C VAL A 163 8.63 3.77 -1.40
N GLY A 164 9.18 4.26 -0.28
CA GLY A 164 10.08 3.51 0.61
C GLY A 164 9.36 2.58 1.59
N ALA A 165 8.04 2.74 1.71
CA ALA A 165 7.18 1.90 2.54
C ALA A 165 7.22 0.43 2.10
N LEU A 166 6.99 -0.47 3.05
CA LEU A 166 7.03 -1.91 2.79
C LEU A 166 6.03 -2.35 1.71
N ASP A 167 4.83 -1.78 1.75
CA ASP A 167 3.74 -2.13 0.83
C ASP A 167 4.14 -1.74 -0.62
N SER A 168 4.68 -0.54 -0.80
CA SER A 168 5.21 -0.06 -2.10
C SER A 168 6.35 -0.93 -2.63
N ILE A 169 7.22 -1.43 -1.75
CA ILE A 169 8.30 -2.35 -2.15
C ILE A 169 7.74 -3.69 -2.61
N ILE A 170 6.81 -4.26 -1.85
CA ILE A 170 6.16 -5.52 -2.21
C ILE A 170 5.40 -5.38 -3.53
N ASP A 171 4.72 -4.27 -3.74
CA ASP A 171 3.97 -3.98 -4.96
C ASP A 171 4.88 -3.98 -6.20
N ILE A 172 5.96 -3.20 -6.17
CA ILE A 172 6.88 -3.09 -7.31
C ILE A 172 7.61 -4.41 -7.56
N VAL A 173 8.16 -5.00 -6.51
CA VAL A 173 8.94 -6.24 -6.62
C VAL A 173 8.05 -7.41 -7.03
N GLY A 174 6.87 -7.53 -6.42
CA GLY A 174 5.90 -8.55 -6.75
C GLY A 174 5.40 -8.43 -8.18
N ALA A 175 5.16 -7.20 -8.67
CA ALA A 175 4.76 -6.98 -10.06
C ALA A 175 5.87 -7.39 -11.03
N VAL A 176 7.12 -7.01 -10.75
CA VAL A 176 8.28 -7.42 -11.56
C VAL A 176 8.42 -8.94 -11.62
N PHE A 177 8.31 -9.62 -10.46
CA PHE A 177 8.32 -11.07 -10.40
C PHE A 177 7.19 -11.68 -11.24
N ALA A 178 5.97 -11.17 -11.10
CA ALA A 178 4.82 -11.67 -11.81
C ALA A 178 4.96 -11.52 -13.34
N LEU A 179 5.47 -10.38 -13.83
CA LEU A 179 5.74 -10.18 -15.25
C LEU A 179 6.70 -11.25 -15.80
N GLU A 180 7.75 -11.59 -15.05
CA GLU A 180 8.68 -12.65 -15.43
C GLU A 180 8.04 -14.03 -15.35
N TRP A 181 7.25 -14.30 -14.31
CA TRP A 181 6.57 -15.59 -14.10
C TRP A 181 5.58 -15.90 -15.23
N PHE A 182 4.79 -14.90 -15.65
CA PHE A 182 3.93 -15.00 -16.84
C PHE A 182 4.73 -15.00 -18.14
N HIS A 183 6.03 -14.73 -18.08
CA HIS A 183 6.91 -14.52 -19.21
C HIS A 183 6.30 -13.54 -20.21
N ALA A 184 5.80 -12.42 -19.69
CA ALA A 184 5.21 -11.36 -20.49
C ALA A 184 6.32 -10.63 -21.25
N ASP A 185 6.18 -10.54 -22.57
CA ASP A 185 7.10 -9.76 -23.40
C ASP A 185 6.68 -8.29 -23.45
N ARG A 186 5.40 -8.00 -23.17
CA ARG A 186 4.75 -6.70 -23.26
C ARG A 186 3.68 -6.52 -22.21
#